data_AF-A0A7G2IZ01-F1
#
_entry.id   AF-A0A7G2IZ01-F1
#
_cell.length_a   1.000
_cell.length_b   1.000
_cell.length_c   1.000
_cell.angle_alpha   90.00
_cell.angle_beta   90.00
_cell.angle_gamma   90.00
#
_symmetry.space_group_name_H-M   'P 1'
#
loop_
_entity.id
_entity.type
_entity.pdbx_description
1 polymer ?
#
loop_
_entity_poly.entity_id
_entity_poly.type
_entity_poly.pdbx_seq_one_letter_code
_entity_poly.pdbx_strand_id
1 'polypeptide(L)'
;MKIEGFLQEPSGFNVAGEPIALNFATGEPDTRELRHPDGVILDIGTHVLAMLRETVRYLGGNNEMVLRLVSAKDRLGREIPRSDLTTAEGEAHLQGQISGIPLDIWLNKYAGPAGGQKGLRLYLRDGRIISHDRRGTEDVLEVIDGEAVQSWSITGTIYAHCLAEQILGAQSFV
;
A
#
# COMPACT_ATOMS: atom_id res chain seq x y z
N MET A 1 3.01 -19.01 3.60
CA MET A 1 2.46 -17.76 4.16
C MET A 1 3.35 -16.63 3.72
N LYS A 2 2.77 -15.59 3.11
CA LYS A 2 3.48 -14.37 2.67
C LYS A 2 2.54 -13.18 2.77
N ILE A 3 3.10 -11.99 2.80
CA ILE A 3 2.33 -10.74 2.74
C ILE A 3 2.75 -9.99 1.50
N GLU A 4 1.76 -9.45 0.80
CA GLU A 4 1.96 -8.52 -0.30
C GLU A 4 1.37 -7.16 0.06
N GLY A 5 2.08 -6.08 -0.27
CA GLY A 5 1.64 -4.71 -0.06
C GLY A 5 1.59 -3.94 -1.38
N PHE A 6 0.58 -3.10 -1.54
CA PHE A 6 0.33 -2.37 -2.77
C PHE A 6 -0.02 -0.92 -2.48
N LEU A 7 0.64 0.01 -3.16
CA LEU A 7 0.08 1.32 -3.48
C LEU A 7 0.18 1.50 -4.99
N GLN A 8 -0.95 1.66 -5.64
CA GLN A 8 -1.06 1.93 -7.07
C GLN A 8 -1.99 3.11 -7.22
N GLU A 9 -1.43 4.32 -7.29
CA GLU A 9 -2.26 5.51 -7.43
C GLU A 9 -2.75 5.67 -8.88
N PRO A 10 -3.98 6.15 -9.07
CA PRO A 10 -4.44 6.54 -10.38
C PRO A 10 -3.57 7.70 -10.90
N SER A 11 -3.19 7.61 -12.17
CA SER A 11 -2.40 8.66 -12.82
C SER A 11 -2.86 8.89 -14.24
N GLY A 12 -2.59 10.09 -14.75
CA GLY A 12 -2.94 10.51 -16.09
C GLY A 12 -1.76 11.13 -16.83
N PHE A 13 -2.08 11.87 -17.89
CA PHE A 13 -1.10 12.64 -18.65
C PHE A 13 -1.55 14.10 -18.71
N ASN A 14 -0.60 15.03 -18.59
CA ASN A 14 -0.87 16.44 -18.85
C ASN A 14 -1.02 16.71 -20.35
N VAL A 15 -1.32 17.96 -20.71
CA VAL A 15 -1.47 18.40 -22.10
C VAL A 15 -0.21 18.20 -22.96
N ALA A 16 0.96 18.09 -22.34
CA ALA A 16 2.24 17.83 -23.00
C ALA A 16 2.54 16.32 -23.12
N GLY A 17 1.66 15.44 -22.63
CA GLY A 17 1.85 14.00 -22.64
C GLY A 17 2.78 13.48 -21.53
N GLU A 18 3.10 14.30 -20.52
CA GLU A 18 3.90 13.88 -19.38
C GLU A 18 3.03 13.26 -18.29
N PRO A 19 3.52 12.23 -17.58
CA PRO A 19 2.77 11.60 -16.51
C PRO A 19 2.55 12.57 -15.34
N ILE A 20 1.31 12.60 -14.87
CA ILE A 20 0.86 13.34 -13.68
C ILE A 20 0.14 12.39 -12.73
N ALA A 21 0.45 12.51 -11.44
CA ALA A 21 -0.29 11.80 -10.41
C ALA A 21 -1.64 12.48 -10.17
N LEU A 22 -2.66 11.70 -9.83
CA LEU A 22 -3.98 12.22 -9.51
C LEU A 22 -4.27 11.98 -8.03
N ASN A 23 -4.87 12.98 -7.38
CA ASN A 23 -5.31 12.83 -6.01
C ASN A 23 -6.38 11.72 -5.91
N PHE A 24 -6.18 10.79 -4.99
CA PHE A 24 -7.05 9.62 -4.84
C PHE A 24 -8.52 9.97 -4.53
N ALA A 25 -8.76 11.07 -3.82
CA ALA A 25 -10.11 11.48 -3.41
C ALA A 25 -10.83 12.35 -4.44
N THR A 26 -10.09 13.21 -5.16
CA THR A 26 -10.70 14.18 -6.08
C THR A 26 -10.52 13.83 -7.55
N GLY A 27 -9.53 13.01 -7.90
CA GLY A 27 -9.14 12.72 -9.29
C GLY A 27 -8.41 13.87 -9.99
N GLU A 28 -8.19 15.00 -9.31
CA GLU A 28 -7.49 16.16 -9.84
C GLU A 28 -5.96 15.99 -9.78
N PRO A 29 -5.17 16.71 -10.60
CA PRO A 29 -3.71 16.66 -10.55
C PRO A 29 -3.17 16.94 -9.14
N ASP A 30 -2.30 16.05 -8.65
CA ASP A 30 -1.57 16.27 -7.41
C ASP A 30 -0.46 17.31 -7.65
N THR A 31 -0.53 18.42 -6.91
CA THR A 31 0.37 19.59 -7.08
C THR A 31 1.42 19.70 -5.98
N ARG A 32 1.49 18.72 -5.07
CA ARG A 32 2.46 18.72 -3.98
C ARG A 32 3.87 18.52 -4.54
N GLU A 33 4.82 19.36 -4.13
CA GLU A 33 6.24 19.14 -4.38
C GLU A 33 6.86 18.32 -3.23
N LEU A 34 7.35 17.13 -3.56
CA LEU A 34 7.99 16.23 -2.60
C LEU A 34 9.51 16.19 -2.84
N ARG A 35 10.29 15.77 -1.84
CA ARG A 35 11.76 15.61 -1.92
C ARG A 35 12.22 14.37 -1.16
N HIS A 36 13.20 13.62 -1.68
CA HIS A 36 13.81 12.49 -0.96
C HIS A 36 14.60 12.96 0.28
N PRO A 37 14.69 12.18 1.38
CA PRO A 37 14.13 10.84 1.60
C PRO A 37 12.65 10.81 1.96
N ASP A 38 12.09 11.97 2.30
CA ASP A 38 10.75 12.09 2.88
C ASP A 38 9.62 11.99 1.83
N GLY A 39 9.93 12.09 0.54
CA GLY A 39 8.96 12.09 -0.57
C GLY A 39 8.74 10.73 -1.20
N VAL A 40 9.81 10.03 -1.62
CA VAL A 40 9.69 8.81 -2.46
C VAL A 40 9.06 7.64 -1.70
N ILE A 41 9.57 7.38 -0.50
CA ILE A 41 9.18 6.19 0.27
C ILE A 41 8.00 6.52 1.19
N LEU A 42 7.91 7.77 1.65
CA LEU A 42 6.87 8.20 2.59
C LEU A 42 5.55 8.55 1.88
N ASP A 43 5.56 9.24 0.73
CA ASP A 43 4.32 9.53 -0.01
C ASP A 43 3.71 8.24 -0.59
N ILE A 44 4.55 7.34 -1.14
CA ILE A 44 4.06 6.14 -1.82
C ILE A 44 3.88 4.94 -0.85
N GLY A 45 4.64 4.87 0.25
CA GLY A 45 4.70 3.66 1.08
C GLY A 45 4.11 3.76 2.48
N THR A 46 4.01 4.96 3.08
CA THR A 46 3.73 5.10 4.53
C THR A 46 2.46 4.40 4.96
N HIS A 47 1.40 4.57 4.18
CA HIS A 47 0.12 3.95 4.48
C HIS A 47 0.22 2.42 4.48
N VAL A 48 0.84 1.84 3.45
CA VAL A 48 1.01 0.39 3.32
C VAL A 48 1.88 -0.15 4.45
N LEU A 49 2.96 0.56 4.80
CA LEU A 49 3.85 0.19 5.90
C LEU A 49 3.17 0.29 7.28
N ALA A 50 2.33 1.32 7.47
CA ALA A 50 1.54 1.49 8.69
C ALA A 50 0.51 0.37 8.83
N MET A 51 -0.31 0.15 7.79
CA MET A 51 -1.28 -0.96 7.73
C MET A 51 -0.58 -2.29 8.02
N LEU A 52 0.55 -2.55 7.36
CA LEU A 52 1.31 -3.78 7.53
C LEU A 52 1.74 -3.98 8.99
N ARG A 53 2.37 -2.95 9.56
CA ARG A 53 2.84 -2.99 10.95
C ARG A 53 1.67 -3.24 11.89
N GLU A 54 0.56 -2.52 11.73
CA GLU A 54 -0.62 -2.66 12.58
C GLU A 54 -1.24 -4.05 12.47
N THR A 55 -1.53 -4.51 11.25
CA THR A 55 -2.08 -5.85 10.99
C THR A 55 -1.22 -6.94 11.62
N VAL A 56 0.10 -6.91 11.39
CA VAL A 56 1.01 -7.93 11.95
C VAL A 56 1.07 -7.85 13.47
N ARG A 57 1.09 -6.65 14.06
CA ARG A 57 1.07 -6.48 15.51
C ARG A 57 -0.18 -7.06 16.14
N TYR A 58 -1.35 -6.81 15.54
CA TYR A 58 -2.62 -7.31 16.04
C TYR A 58 -2.75 -8.83 15.93
N LEU A 59 -2.12 -9.43 14.91
CA LEU A 59 -2.06 -10.89 14.77
C LEU A 59 -1.00 -11.56 15.69
N GLY A 60 -0.43 -10.81 16.64
CA GLY A 60 0.55 -11.32 17.62
C GLY A 60 2.00 -11.32 17.13
N GLY A 61 2.28 -10.70 15.98
CA GLY A 61 3.63 -10.48 15.48
C GLY A 61 4.41 -9.43 16.27
N ASN A 62 5.72 -9.41 16.06
CA ASN A 62 6.62 -8.37 16.56
C ASN A 62 6.78 -7.21 15.54
N ASN A 63 7.53 -6.18 15.92
CA ASN A 63 7.75 -5.00 15.07
C ASN A 63 9.01 -5.11 14.20
N GLU A 64 9.71 -6.26 14.19
CA GLU A 64 10.92 -6.41 13.40
C GLU A 64 10.55 -6.45 11.93
N MET A 65 11.04 -5.45 11.18
CA MET A 65 10.86 -5.33 9.75
C MET A 65 12.21 -5.07 9.12
N VAL A 66 12.54 -5.88 8.11
CA VAL A 66 13.74 -5.71 7.30
C VAL A 66 13.29 -5.63 5.85
N LEU A 67 13.57 -4.51 5.21
CA LEU A 67 13.25 -4.27 3.80
C LEU A 67 14.52 -3.95 3.03
N ARG A 68 14.57 -4.44 1.78
CA ARG A 68 15.57 -4.09 0.79
C ARG A 68 14.86 -3.50 -0.42
N LEU A 69 15.38 -2.38 -0.90
CA LEU A 69 15.02 -1.84 -2.21
C LEU A 69 15.51 -2.76 -3.33
N VAL A 70 14.58 -3.29 -4.11
CA VAL A 70 14.85 -4.11 -5.30
C VAL A 70 15.03 -3.21 -6.52
N SER A 71 14.10 -2.27 -6.73
CA SER A 71 14.19 -1.26 -7.79
C SER A 71 13.45 0.01 -7.39
N ALA A 72 13.88 1.15 -7.95
CA ALA A 72 13.17 2.42 -7.88
C ALA A 72 13.34 3.14 -9.22
N LYS A 73 12.27 3.72 -9.74
CA LYS A 73 12.28 4.55 -10.94
C LYS A 73 11.51 5.83 -10.73
N ASP A 74 11.90 6.89 -11.42
CA ASP A 74 11.21 8.17 -11.41
C ASP A 74 9.90 8.11 -12.21
N ARG A 75 9.14 9.20 -12.18
CA ARG A 75 7.87 9.32 -12.94
C ARG A 75 8.00 9.07 -14.45
N LEU A 76 9.20 9.20 -15.02
CA LEU A 76 9.49 8.98 -16.43
C LEU A 76 10.04 7.58 -16.71
N GLY A 77 10.11 6.72 -15.68
CA GLY A 77 10.62 5.36 -15.78
C GLY A 77 12.15 5.26 -15.79
N ARG A 78 12.87 6.31 -15.37
CA ARG A 78 14.34 6.28 -15.26
C ARG A 78 14.74 5.75 -13.89
N GLU A 79 15.78 4.93 -13.82
CA GLU A 79 16.25 4.42 -12.54
C GLU A 79 16.67 5.55 -11.59
N ILE A 80 16.21 5.47 -10.34
CA ILE A 80 16.63 6.38 -9.27
C ILE A 80 17.85 5.76 -8.59
N PRO A 81 19.05 6.35 -8.71
CA PRO A 81 20.23 5.84 -8.03
C PRO A 81 20.13 6.10 -6.52
N ARG A 82 20.74 5.23 -5.70
CA ARG A 82 20.73 5.36 -4.22
C ARG A 82 21.28 6.68 -3.68
N SER A 83 22.10 7.37 -4.48
CA SER A 83 22.67 8.67 -4.14
C SER A 83 21.77 9.85 -4.50
N ASP A 84 20.67 9.63 -5.22
CA ASP A 84 19.72 10.67 -5.59
C ASP A 84 18.85 11.02 -4.39
N LEU A 85 19.08 12.22 -3.86
CA LEU A 85 18.33 12.79 -2.73
C LEU A 85 17.33 13.87 -3.19
N THR A 86 17.08 13.96 -4.50
CA THR A 86 16.29 15.04 -5.10
C THR A 86 15.03 14.53 -5.79
N THR A 87 15.10 13.38 -6.47
CA THR A 87 13.93 12.76 -7.09
C THR A 87 12.99 12.22 -6.04
N ALA A 88 11.70 12.58 -6.12
CA ALA A 88 10.76 12.39 -5.03
C ALA A 88 9.56 11.50 -5.34
N GLU A 89 9.34 11.14 -6.61
CA GLU A 89 8.12 10.47 -7.05
C GLU A 89 8.44 9.45 -8.15
N GLY A 90 7.68 8.35 -8.18
CA GLY A 90 7.80 7.32 -9.20
C GLY A 90 7.23 5.97 -8.77
N GLU A 91 8.01 4.92 -8.97
CA GLU A 91 7.71 3.55 -8.53
C GLU A 91 8.87 2.95 -7.74
N ALA A 92 8.54 2.07 -6.80
CA ALA A 92 9.48 1.31 -6.00
C ALA A 92 8.99 -0.10 -5.73
N HIS A 93 9.93 -1.05 -5.73
CA HIS A 93 9.71 -2.43 -5.35
C HIS A 93 10.59 -2.76 -4.15
N LEU A 94 9.97 -3.17 -3.05
CA LEU A 94 10.64 -3.53 -1.80
C LEU A 94 10.38 -5.00 -1.49
N GLN A 95 11.41 -5.71 -1.05
CA GLN A 95 11.29 -7.10 -0.58
C GLN A 95 11.95 -7.27 0.77
N GLY A 96 11.43 -8.20 1.57
CA GLY A 96 12.04 -8.54 2.84
C GLY A 96 11.12 -9.36 3.73
N GLN A 97 11.04 -8.97 4.99
CA GLN A 97 10.21 -9.66 5.98
C GLN A 97 9.72 -8.73 7.10
N ILE A 98 8.60 -9.12 7.71
CA ILE A 98 8.12 -8.57 8.98
C ILE A 98 7.74 -9.73 9.91
N SER A 99 8.19 -9.73 11.17
CA SER A 99 7.95 -10.85 12.10
C SER A 99 8.35 -12.23 11.54
N GLY A 100 9.39 -12.29 10.69
CA GLY A 100 9.79 -13.52 10.00
C GLY A 100 8.84 -13.98 8.87
N ILE A 101 7.82 -13.19 8.53
CA ILE A 101 6.90 -13.45 7.42
C ILE A 101 7.47 -12.79 6.15
N PRO A 102 7.66 -13.55 5.05
CA PRO A 102 8.10 -12.98 3.77
C PRO A 102 7.16 -11.89 3.28
N LEU A 103 7.73 -10.82 2.75
CA LEU A 103 7.05 -9.59 2.40
C LEU A 103 7.52 -9.09 1.03
N ASP A 104 6.56 -8.74 0.18
CA ASP A 104 6.79 -8.13 -1.14
C ASP A 104 5.89 -6.90 -1.28
N ILE A 105 6.44 -5.73 -1.63
CA ILE A 105 5.70 -4.47 -1.69
C ILE A 105 5.95 -3.77 -3.01
N TRP A 106 4.86 -3.47 -3.72
CA TRP A 106 4.86 -2.68 -4.95
C TRP A 106 4.21 -1.32 -4.69
N LEU A 107 4.99 -0.27 -4.93
CA LEU A 107 4.64 1.12 -4.69
C LEU A 107 4.73 1.84 -6.04
N ASN A 108 3.63 2.39 -6.54
CA ASN A 108 3.59 3.07 -7.82
C ASN A 108 2.60 4.24 -7.79
N LYS A 109 3.12 5.47 -7.83
CA LYS A 109 2.31 6.69 -7.91
C LYS A 109 1.74 6.93 -9.32
N TYR A 110 2.29 6.24 -10.32
CA TYR A 110 1.96 6.38 -11.73
C TYR A 110 1.47 5.06 -12.34
N ALA A 111 0.58 4.36 -11.63
CA ALA A 111 0.05 3.06 -12.06
C ALA A 111 -0.92 3.16 -13.25
N GLY A 112 -1.22 4.38 -13.71
CA GLY A 112 -2.12 4.66 -14.83
C GLY A 112 -3.58 4.74 -14.39
N PRO A 113 -4.51 4.88 -15.35
CA PRO A 113 -5.94 5.08 -15.07
C PRO A 113 -6.63 3.84 -14.47
N ALA A 114 -6.03 2.66 -14.62
CA ALA A 114 -6.49 1.42 -13.98
C ALA A 114 -5.91 1.22 -12.57
N GLY A 115 -5.10 2.16 -12.09
CA GLY A 115 -4.69 2.22 -10.69
C GLY A 115 -5.89 2.42 -9.76
N GLY A 116 -5.62 2.49 -8.46
CA GLY A 116 -6.65 2.59 -7.43
C GLY A 116 -6.54 1.54 -6.32
N GLN A 117 -5.46 0.76 -6.30
CA GLN A 117 -5.26 -0.27 -5.28
C GLN A 117 -4.36 0.26 -4.17
N LYS A 118 -4.81 0.12 -2.92
CA LYS A 118 -4.01 0.52 -1.76
C LYS A 118 -4.29 -0.41 -0.59
N GLY A 119 -3.34 -1.27 -0.25
CA GLY A 119 -3.48 -2.11 0.93
C GLY A 119 -2.60 -3.36 0.90
N LEU A 120 -3.14 -4.46 1.43
CA LEU A 120 -2.40 -5.68 1.76
C LEU A 120 -3.12 -6.93 1.29
N ARG A 121 -2.35 -7.97 0.97
CA ARG A 121 -2.84 -9.35 0.84
C ARG A 121 -2.03 -10.27 1.72
N LEU A 122 -2.71 -10.99 2.61
CA LEU A 122 -2.12 -12.00 3.48
C LEU A 122 -2.48 -13.36 2.92
N TYR A 123 -1.47 -14.09 2.46
CA TYR A 123 -1.61 -15.46 1.97
C TYR A 123 -1.42 -16.41 3.15
N LEU A 124 -2.50 -17.03 3.62
CA LEU A 124 -2.49 -17.92 4.77
C LEU A 124 -1.95 -19.31 4.41
N ARG A 125 -1.64 -20.12 5.43
CA ARG A 125 -1.07 -21.47 5.22
C ARG A 125 -2.06 -22.47 4.63
N ASP A 126 -3.34 -22.27 4.89
CA ASP A 126 -4.43 -23.10 4.40
C ASP A 126 -4.91 -22.72 2.99
N GLY A 127 -4.24 -21.76 2.35
CA GLY A 127 -4.55 -21.32 0.98
C GLY A 127 -5.53 -20.15 0.91
N ARG A 128 -6.17 -19.76 2.02
CA ARG A 128 -7.03 -18.58 2.06
C ARG A 128 -6.23 -17.29 1.91
N ILE A 129 -6.87 -16.26 1.39
CA ILE A 129 -6.31 -14.93 1.25
C ILE A 129 -7.17 -13.95 2.04
N ILE A 130 -6.55 -13.16 2.91
CA ILE A 130 -7.17 -11.97 3.48
C ILE A 130 -6.68 -10.78 2.66
N SER A 131 -7.57 -10.11 1.96
CA SER A 131 -7.27 -8.91 1.17
C SER A 131 -7.86 -7.70 1.88
N HIS A 132 -7.04 -6.69 2.12
CA HIS A 132 -7.46 -5.41 2.60
C HIS A 132 -7.09 -4.39 1.55
N ASP A 133 -8.07 -3.77 0.94
CA ASP A 133 -7.89 -2.77 -0.12
C ASP A 133 -8.66 -1.50 0.22
N ARG A 134 -8.13 -0.35 -0.16
CA ARG A 134 -8.80 0.94 -0.02
C ARG A 134 -9.34 1.38 -1.37
N ARG A 135 -10.66 1.50 -1.47
CA ARG A 135 -11.39 1.88 -2.68
C ARG A 135 -12.10 3.21 -2.44
N GLY A 136 -11.55 4.30 -3.00
CA GLY A 136 -12.02 5.66 -2.73
C GLY A 136 -11.90 6.05 -1.24
N THR A 137 -13.04 6.35 -0.62
CA THR A 137 -13.10 6.71 0.80
C THR A 137 -13.34 5.53 1.74
N GLU A 138 -13.51 4.32 1.21
CA GLU A 138 -13.85 3.11 1.98
C GLU A 138 -12.67 2.14 2.04
N ASP A 139 -12.60 1.39 3.13
CA ASP A 139 -11.77 0.20 3.26
C ASP A 139 -12.63 -1.03 2.96
N VAL A 140 -12.13 -1.90 2.09
CA VAL A 140 -12.78 -3.16 1.69
C VAL A 140 -11.91 -4.31 2.19
N LEU A 141 -12.47 -5.09 3.12
CA LEU A 141 -11.88 -6.32 3.60
C LEU A 141 -12.53 -7.50 2.89
N GLU A 142 -11.72 -8.41 2.37
CA GLU A 142 -12.17 -9.62 1.71
C GLU A 142 -11.46 -10.84 2.30
N VAL A 143 -12.22 -11.91 2.55
CA VAL A 143 -11.68 -13.25 2.80
C VAL A 143 -12.02 -14.10 1.59
N ILE A 144 -10.98 -14.59 0.92
CA ILE A 144 -11.07 -15.38 -0.30
C ILE A 144 -10.65 -16.81 0.01
N ASP A 145 -11.54 -17.76 -0.25
CA ASP A 145 -11.34 -19.19 -0.10
C ASP A 145 -11.72 -19.89 -1.41
N GLY A 146 -10.73 -20.07 -2.30
CA GLY A 146 -10.97 -20.53 -3.66
C GLY A 146 -11.84 -19.54 -4.43
N GLU A 147 -13.04 -19.98 -4.85
CA GLU A 147 -14.04 -19.14 -5.53
C GLU A 147 -14.97 -18.39 -4.56
N ALA A 148 -14.99 -18.78 -3.27
CA ALA A 148 -15.83 -18.13 -2.28
C ALA A 148 -15.18 -16.84 -1.80
N VAL A 149 -15.92 -15.73 -1.88
CA VAL A 149 -15.47 -14.41 -1.41
C VAL A 149 -16.48 -13.87 -0.42
N GLN A 150 -16.02 -13.57 0.79
CA GLN A 150 -16.75 -12.77 1.77
C GLN A 150 -16.14 -11.37 1.77
N SER A 151 -16.98 -10.33 1.74
CA SER A 151 -16.54 -8.94 1.61
C SER A 151 -17.28 -8.03 2.57
N TRP A 152 -16.55 -7.10 3.19
CA TRP A 152 -17.06 -6.08 4.10
C TRP A 152 -16.50 -4.72 3.69
N SER A 153 -17.38 -3.73 3.53
CA SER A 153 -16.98 -2.33 3.34
C SER A 153 -17.09 -1.58 4.66
N ILE A 154 -16.03 -0.86 5.01
CA ILE A 154 -15.92 -0.03 6.20
C ILE A 154 -15.77 1.42 5.72
N THR A 155 -16.78 2.25 5.99
CA THR A 155 -16.75 3.67 5.63
C THR A 155 -15.82 4.43 6.58
N GLY A 156 -14.93 5.25 6.04
CA GLY A 156 -13.96 6.04 6.81
C GLY A 156 -12.52 5.77 6.38
N THR A 157 -11.57 6.57 6.87
CA THR A 157 -10.13 6.27 6.71
C THR A 157 -9.68 5.37 7.86
N ILE A 158 -8.78 4.41 7.61
CA ILE A 158 -8.15 3.58 8.66
C ILE A 158 -7.68 4.40 9.87
N TYR A 159 -7.16 5.61 9.67
CA TYR A 159 -6.71 6.46 10.78
C TYR A 159 -7.83 6.88 11.74
N ALA A 160 -9.10 6.76 11.33
CA ALA A 160 -10.26 7.05 12.15
C ALA A 160 -10.75 5.83 12.95
N HIS A 161 -10.24 4.62 12.69
CA HIS A 161 -10.76 3.37 13.25
C HIS A 161 -9.63 2.42 13.67
N CYS A 162 -9.73 1.85 14.87
CA CYS A 162 -8.84 0.79 15.30
C CYS A 162 -9.09 -0.47 14.44
N LEU A 163 -8.12 -0.83 13.58
CA LEU A 163 -8.22 -1.99 12.68
C LEU A 163 -8.59 -3.30 13.40
N ALA A 164 -8.20 -3.45 14.67
CA ALA A 164 -8.57 -4.59 15.50
C ALA A 164 -10.08 -4.73 15.74
N GLU A 165 -10.78 -3.62 15.98
CA GLU A 165 -12.22 -3.65 16.27
C GLU A 165 -13.04 -4.09 15.05
N GLN A 166 -12.54 -3.76 13.85
CA GLN A 166 -13.22 -4.04 12.59
C GLN A 166 -12.92 -5.46 12.06
N ILE A 167 -11.71 -5.97 12.26
CA ILE A 167 -11.31 -7.30 11.77
C ILE A 167 -11.84 -8.42 12.69
N LEU A 168 -11.93 -8.19 14.00
CA LEU A 168 -12.23 -9.25 14.97
C LEU A 168 -13.59 -9.07 15.70
N GLY A 169 -14.22 -7.90 15.54
CA GLY A 169 -15.45 -7.52 16.23
C GLY A 169 -15.21 -7.00 17.65
N ALA A 170 -16.17 -6.26 18.20
CA ALA A 170 -16.06 -5.60 19.51
C ALA A 170 -15.82 -6.55 20.71
N GLN A 171 -15.89 -7.87 20.51
CA GLN A 171 -15.72 -8.89 21.56
C GLN A 171 -14.29 -9.42 21.70
N SER A 172 -13.33 -8.92 20.93
CA SER A 172 -11.94 -9.44 20.95
C SER A 172 -11.07 -8.87 22.06
N PHE A 173 -11.63 -8.02 22.92
CA PHE A 173 -11.02 -7.58 24.17
C PHE A 173 -11.65 -8.35 25.34
N VAL A 174 -11.09 -9.53 25.63
CA VAL A 174 -11.19 -10.20 26.93
C VAL A 174 -9.79 -10.60 27.38
#